data_AF-A0A849IJP3-F1
#
_entry.id   AF-A0A849IJP3-F1
#
_cell.length_a   1.000
_cell.length_b   1.000
_cell.length_c   1.000
_cell.angle_alpha   90.00
_cell.angle_beta   90.00
_cell.angle_gamma   90.00
#
_symmetry.space_group_name_H-M   'P 1'
#
loop_
_entity.id
_entity.type
_entity.pdbx_description
1 polymer ?
#
loop_
_entity_poly.entity_id
_entity_poly.type
_entity_poly.pdbx_seq_one_letter_code
_entity_poly.pdbx_strand_id
1 'polypeptide(L)' 'DVKEEGFSISFVAPIDEMKREIQLPVRLVRRRQQKDGMHEYSVSFGEVEEVERLWLKCLVLRHMLEIGNEK' A
#
# COMPACT_ATOMS: atom_id res chain seq x y z
N ASP A 1 16.32 -15.01 -12.10
CA ASP A 1 15.62 -15.32 -10.85
C ASP A 1 15.75 -14.20 -9.84
N VAL A 2 14.70 -13.41 -9.69
CA VAL A 2 14.58 -12.51 -8.53
C VAL A 2 14.09 -13.41 -7.40
N LYS A 3 14.92 -13.63 -6.36
CA LYS A 3 14.48 -14.31 -5.14
C LYS A 3 13.27 -13.55 -4.60
N GLU A 4 12.18 -14.23 -4.26
CA GLU A 4 11.04 -13.65 -3.53
C GLU A 4 11.54 -13.16 -2.16
N GLU A 5 12.08 -11.95 -2.10
CA GLU A 5 12.21 -11.21 -0.86
C GLU A 5 10.81 -10.67 -0.55
N GLY A 6 10.15 -11.28 0.42
CA GLY A 6 8.94 -10.72 1.01
C GLY A 6 9.34 -9.52 1.86
N PHE A 7 8.87 -8.33 1.50
CA PHE A 7 9.03 -7.11 2.29
C PHE A 7 7.66 -6.65 2.76
N SER A 8 7.62 -5.97 3.90
CA SER A 8 6.40 -5.39 4.43
C SER A 8 6.41 -3.87 4.23
N ILE A 9 5.25 -3.31 3.89
CA ILE A 9 5.02 -1.87 3.99
C ILE A 9 4.31 -1.63 5.32
N SER A 10 4.86 -0.75 6.16
CA SER A 10 4.27 -0.38 7.44
C SER A 10 3.75 1.05 7.38
N PHE A 11 2.53 1.27 7.88
CA PHE A 11 1.99 2.61 8.07
C PHE A 11 1.01 2.63 9.24
N VAL A 12 0.77 3.83 9.77
CA VAL A 12 -0.20 4.04 10.86
C VAL A 12 -1.53 4.44 10.27
N ALA A 13 -2.53 3.60 10.52
CA ALA A 13 -3.90 3.80 10.08
C ALA A 13 -4.77 4.29 11.24
N PRO A 14 -5.60 5.33 11.05
CA PRO A 14 -6.74 5.55 11.93
C PRO A 14 -7.81 4.48 11.64
N ILE A 15 -7.83 3.42 12.46
CA ILE A 15 -8.90 2.42 12.45
C ILE A 15 -9.70 2.67 13.73
N ASP A 16 -10.97 3.04 13.56
CA ASP A 16 -11.84 3.49 14.65
C ASP A 16 -11.24 4.70 15.42
N GLU A 17 -11.43 4.76 16.74
CA GLU A 17 -10.90 5.82 17.61
C GLU A 17 -9.41 5.60 17.99
N MET A 18 -8.76 4.57 17.44
CA MET A 18 -7.37 4.21 17.77
C MET A 18 -6.43 4.30 16.56
N LYS A 19 -5.16 4.61 16.83
CA LYS A 19 -4.08 4.48 15.84
C LYS A 19 -3.56 3.06 15.90
N ARG A 20 -3.68 2.32 14.79
CA ARG A 20 -3.13 0.97 14.66
C ARG A 20 -2.02 0.96 13.63
N GLU A 21 -0.89 0.32 13.97
CA GLU A 21 0.15 0.02 12.99
C GLU A 21 -0.33 -1.15 12.13
N ILE A 22 -0.41 -0.93 10.82
CA ILE A 22 -0.72 -1.98 9.84
C ILE A 22 0.58 -2.39 9.17
N GLN A 23 0.84 -3.69 9.14
CA GLN A 23 1.93 -4.27 8.37
C GLN A 23 1.34 -5.05 7.20
N LEU A 24 1.54 -4.55 5.98
CA LEU A 24 1.09 -5.23 4.78
C LEU A 24 2.23 -6.03 4.18
N PRO A 25 2.16 -7.37 4.19
CA PRO A 25 3.10 -8.18 3.42
C PRO A 25 2.88 -7.86 1.93
N VAL A 26 3.96 -7.58 1.21
CA VAL A 26 3.92 -7.35 -0.23
C VAL A 26 4.99 -8.15 -0.94
N ARG A 27 4.71 -8.51 -2.19
CA ARG A 27 5.66 -9.17 -3.09
C ARG A 27 6.00 -8.23 -4.23
N LEU A 28 7.30 -8.10 -4.53
CA LEU A 28 7.75 -7.31 -5.67
C LEU A 28 7.28 -7.96 -6.97
N VAL A 29 6.53 -7.20 -7.77
CA VAL A 29 6.07 -7.62 -9.10
C VAL A 29 7.02 -7.09 -10.17
N ARG A 30 7.44 -5.83 -10.04
CA ARG A 30 8.27 -5.16 -11.05
C ARG A 30 9.12 -4.08 -10.42
N ARG A 31 10.37 -3.98 -10.86
CA ARG A 31 11.26 -2.84 -10.58
C ARG A 31 11.54 -2.10 -11.89
N ARG A 32 11.42 -0.77 -11.87
CA ARG A 32 11.78 0.12 -12.99
C ARG A 32 12.66 1.25 -12.46
N GLN A 33 13.81 1.45 -13.07
CA GLN A 33 14.62 2.64 -12.81
C GLN A 33 14.07 3.81 -13.64
N GLN A 34 13.73 4.90 -12.98
CA GLN A 34 13.30 6.14 -13.61
C GLN A 34 14.52 6.95 -14.06
N LYS A 35 14.31 7.87 -15.01
CA LYS A 35 15.38 8.65 -15.67
C LYS A 35 16.11 9.61 -14.72
N ASP A 36 15.48 9.95 -13.59
CA ASP A 36 16.00 10.79 -12.52
C ASP A 36 16.83 10.01 -11.48
N GLY A 37 17.04 8.70 -11.69
CA GLY A 37 17.75 7.84 -10.76
C GLY A 37 16.87 7.24 -9.66
N MET A 38 15.59 7.59 -9.60
CA MET A 38 14.64 6.94 -8.68
C MET A 38 14.32 5.52 -9.13
N HIS A 39 13.93 4.67 -8.17
CA HIS A 39 13.43 3.34 -8.46
C HIS A 39 11.95 3.26 -8.14
N GLU A 40 11.17 2.89 -9.15
CA GLU A 40 9.76 2.56 -9.02
C GLU A 40 9.63 1.05 -8.80
N TYR A 41 8.93 0.67 -7.74
CA TYR A 41 8.63 -0.71 -7.40
C TYR A 41 7.12 -0.91 -7.46
N SER A 42 6.66 -1.78 -8.36
CA SER A 42 5.29 -2.28 -8.38
C SER A 42 5.20 -3.53 -7.52
N VAL A 43 4.24 -3.57 -6.61
CA VAL A 43 4.10 -4.64 -5.62
C VAL A 43 2.69 -5.21 -5.63
N SER A 44 2.55 -6.44 -5.15
CA SER A 44 1.25 -7.10 -4.92
C SER A 44 1.11 -7.39 -3.43
N PHE A 45 -0.10 -7.29 -2.89
CA PHE A 45 -0.35 -7.66 -1.50
C PHE A 45 -0.26 -9.17 -1.32
N GLY A 46 0.38 -9.60 -0.23
CA GLY A 46 0.35 -10.97 0.26
C GLY A 46 -0.96 -11.28 0.97
N GLU A 47 -0.93 -12.21 1.92
CA GLU A 47 -2.09 -12.47 2.77
C GLU A 47 -2.32 -11.30 3.71
N VAL A 48 -3.51 -10.70 3.61
CA VAL A 48 -3.95 -9.54 4.39
C VAL A 48 -5.33 -9.88 4.93
N GLU A 49 -5.60 -9.55 6.20
CA GLU A 49 -6.90 -9.81 6.80
C GLU A 49 -8.02 -9.07 6.05
N GLU A 50 -9.22 -9.63 6.03
CA GLU A 50 -10.35 -9.04 5.30
C GLU A 50 -10.69 -7.63 5.81
N VAL A 51 -10.60 -7.41 7.13
CA VAL A 51 -10.83 -6.12 7.77
C VAL A 51 -9.82 -5.05 7.31
N GLU A 52 -8.54 -5.42 7.24
CA GLU A 52 -7.47 -4.52 6.77
C GLU A 52 -7.62 -4.21 5.28
N ARG A 53 -7.99 -5.22 4.48
CA ARG A 53 -8.29 -5.06 3.06
C ARG A 53 -9.48 -4.13 2.83
N LEU A 54 -10.54 -4.25 3.62
CA LEU A 54 -11.70 -3.37 3.54
C LEU A 54 -11.33 -1.94 3.92
N TRP A 55 -10.59 -1.76 5.01
CA TRP A 55 -10.12 -0.45 5.44
C TRP A 55 -9.24 0.23 4.37
N LEU A 56 -8.32 -0.51 3.73
CA LEU A 56 -7.51 -0.01 2.62
C LEU A 56 -8.37 0.46 1.45
N LYS A 57 -9.40 -0.30 1.07
CA LYS A 57 -10.34 0.11 0.03
C LYS A 57 -11.05 1.41 0.40
N CYS A 58 -11.52 1.54 1.65
CA CYS A 58 -12.15 2.76 2.14
C CYS A 58 -11.19 3.96 2.13
N LEU A 59 -9.93 3.76 2.53
CA LEU A 59 -8.91 4.80 2.49
C LEU A 59 -8.67 5.31 1.06
N VAL A 60 -8.49 4.39 0.11
CA VAL A 60 -8.29 4.73 -1.31
C VAL A 60 -9.50 5.48 -1.86
N LEU A 61 -10.71 5.00 -1.59
CA LEU A 61 -11.95 5.66 -2.03
C LEU A 61 -12.06 7.07 -1.46
N ARG A 62 -11.79 7.26 -0.16
CA ARG A 62 -11.81 8.58 0.48
C ARG A 62 -10.81 9.53 -0.21
N HIS A 63 -9.58 9.07 -0.43
CA HIS A 63 -8.55 9.87 -1.09
C HIS A 63 -8.91 10.23 -2.54
N MET A 64 -9.49 9.28 -3.30
CA MET A 64 -9.98 9.56 -4.65
C MET A 64 -11.10 10.60 -4.67
N LEU A 65 -12.00 10.58 -3.68
CA LEU A 65 -13.06 11.59 -3.53
C LEU A 65 -12.51 12.96 -3.12
N GLU A 66 -11.51 13.02 -2.23
CA GLU A 66 -10.81 14.25 -1.86
C GLU A 66 -10.16 14.92 -3.08
N ILE A 67 -9.40 14.16 -3.88
CA ILE A 67 -8.79 14.65 -5.13
C ILE A 67 -9.85 15.13 -6.13
N GLY A 68 -10.99 14.43 -6.21
CA GLY A 68 -12.09 14.80 -7.10
C GLY A 68 -12.82 16.07 -6.69
N ASN A 69 -12.86 16.36 -5.39
CA ASN A 69 -13.50 17.56 -4.82
C ASN A 69 -12.59 18.80 -4.82
N GLU A 70 -11.27 18.62 -4.91
CA GLU A 70 -10.31 19.73 -5.05
C GLU A 70 -10.24 20.30 -6.50
N LYS A 71 -11.10 19.83 -7.42
CA LYS A 71 -11.17 20.27 -8.82
C LYS A 71 -12.41 21.08 -9.15
#